data_AF-A0A962G426-F1
#
_entry.id   AF-A0A962G426-F1
#
_cell.length_a   1.000
_cell.length_b   1.000
_cell.length_c   1.000
_cell.angle_alpha   90.00
_cell.angle_beta   90.00
_cell.angle_gamma   90.00
#
_symmetry.space_group_name_H-M   'P 1'
#
loop_
_entity.id
_entity.type
_entity.pdbx_description
1 polymer ?
#
loop_
_entity_poly.entity_id
_entity_poly.type
_entity_poly.pdbx_seq_one_letter_code
_entity_poly.pdbx_strand_id
1 'polypeptide(L)'
;MSPSISTSALLIAFALIPPSVSSTGIETTATRVVLAASSCQAAAVQQALDSAPDNSIVDVPAGICDWGNTTVSYSQNKSVWLRGAGIGTTIIRRTSAGNDSYALRFDCDQVKQIELSGFTFQGRHSSVTDGGLYLGNSCRDFKIHHMRFDGFTMSGIEIRDKSNSNPPYSRGVIYQSEFENHFNPSSPSSGEGYPVVVYGSHRALPLEFGTAEAVFIEDNFFKANRHSIASNYGSRYVVRHNDLITTDVTRNTAMIDAHGRQSNSDRGSRSWEIYQNHLTFEGNAYWADGIAMRGGDGVIWGNLIDFDGSTEIGIAYTAQLVIENSDCPAYTGDGLPPVQTPGLNHPVPDQTTDAWIWGNTHLWADQNANGYDEIRVTNRADWDCRYYLQEGRDYHLSPKPGYVPYPYPHPLRGDPDLIFDDAFESAVGARFDFR
;
A
#
# COMPACT_ATOMS: atom_id res chain seq x y z
N MET A 1 -46.23 -25.14 -63.26
CA MET A 1 -45.25 -24.50 -62.36
C MET A 1 -45.89 -23.27 -61.78
N SER A 2 -45.81 -23.14 -60.45
CA SER A 2 -46.49 -22.18 -59.56
C SER A 2 -48.00 -22.39 -59.34
N PRO A 3 -48.40 -22.69 -58.09
CA PRO A 3 -49.64 -22.14 -57.56
C PRO A 3 -49.37 -21.31 -56.30
N SER A 4 -49.96 -20.12 -56.30
CA SER A 4 -50.03 -19.15 -55.23
C SER A 4 -50.84 -19.67 -54.04
N ILE A 5 -50.29 -19.55 -52.82
CA ILE A 5 -51.04 -19.75 -51.57
C ILE A 5 -51.40 -18.36 -51.00
N SER A 6 -52.70 -18.17 -50.80
CA SER A 6 -53.32 -17.00 -50.16
C SER A 6 -53.31 -17.15 -48.64
N THR A 7 -53.08 -16.03 -47.97
CA THR A 7 -52.97 -15.81 -46.52
C THR A 7 -54.30 -16.00 -45.77
N SER A 8 -54.25 -16.70 -44.64
CA SER A 8 -55.25 -16.62 -43.56
C SER A 8 -54.55 -16.32 -42.24
N ALA A 9 -54.84 -15.15 -41.67
CA ALA A 9 -54.32 -14.70 -40.39
C ALA A 9 -55.16 -15.29 -39.23
N LEU A 10 -54.48 -15.93 -38.27
CA LEU A 10 -55.05 -16.44 -37.04
C LEU A 10 -54.92 -15.37 -35.94
N LEU A 11 -56.04 -14.81 -35.47
CA LEU A 11 -56.08 -13.94 -34.29
C LEU A 11 -55.93 -14.79 -33.02
N ILE A 12 -54.83 -14.64 -32.29
CA ILE A 12 -54.67 -15.13 -30.92
C ILE A 12 -54.96 -13.97 -29.97
N ALA A 13 -56.04 -14.10 -29.19
CA ALA A 13 -56.39 -13.16 -28.13
C ALA A 13 -55.47 -13.40 -26.91
N PHE A 14 -54.58 -12.46 -26.61
CA PHE A 14 -53.85 -12.42 -25.34
C PHE A 14 -54.74 -11.78 -24.27
N ALA A 15 -55.05 -12.54 -23.22
CA ALA A 15 -55.66 -12.01 -22.00
C ALA A 15 -54.61 -11.18 -21.24
N LEU A 16 -54.92 -9.91 -21.00
CA LEU A 16 -54.13 -9.01 -20.16
C LEU A 16 -54.28 -9.45 -18.69
N ILE A 17 -53.24 -10.07 -18.15
CA ILE A 17 -53.06 -10.27 -16.70
C ILE A 17 -52.49 -8.95 -16.16
N PRO A 18 -53.12 -8.29 -15.16
CA PRO A 18 -52.56 -7.09 -14.57
C PRO A 18 -51.20 -7.40 -13.92
N PRO A 19 -50.20 -6.50 -14.02
CA PRO A 19 -48.91 -6.72 -13.38
C PRO A 19 -49.12 -6.78 -11.87
N SER A 20 -48.76 -7.91 -11.27
CA SER A 20 -48.57 -8.02 -9.83
C SER A 20 -47.47 -7.04 -9.43
N VAL A 21 -47.85 -5.98 -8.70
CA VAL A 21 -46.91 -5.09 -8.04
C VAL A 21 -46.18 -5.93 -6.99
N SER A 22 -44.99 -6.38 -7.36
CA SER A 22 -43.98 -6.83 -6.40
C SER A 22 -43.69 -5.64 -5.49
N SER A 23 -44.07 -5.73 -4.22
CA SER A 23 -43.57 -4.81 -3.21
C SER A 23 -42.07 -5.04 -3.12
N THR A 24 -41.29 -4.20 -3.80
CA THR A 24 -39.86 -4.05 -3.52
C THR A 24 -39.76 -3.75 -2.04
N GLY A 25 -39.29 -4.73 -1.27
CA GLY A 25 -38.94 -4.52 0.12
C GLY A 25 -38.00 -3.33 0.17
N ILE A 26 -38.39 -2.33 0.95
CA ILE A 26 -37.43 -1.33 1.42
C ILE A 26 -36.42 -2.15 2.22
N GLU A 27 -35.22 -2.38 1.68
CA GLU A 27 -34.10 -2.85 2.48
C GLU A 27 -33.87 -1.77 3.53
N THR A 28 -34.40 -2.01 4.73
CA THR A 28 -33.99 -1.29 5.92
C THR A 28 -32.51 -1.56 6.08
N THR A 29 -31.65 -0.55 5.87
CA THR A 29 -30.26 -0.59 6.28
C THR A 29 -30.24 -0.99 7.75
N ALA A 30 -29.83 -2.23 8.03
CA ALA A 30 -29.77 -2.72 9.40
C ALA A 30 -28.81 -1.81 10.17
N THR A 31 -29.32 -1.06 11.14
CA THR A 31 -28.50 -0.19 11.97
C THR A 31 -27.48 -1.07 12.70
N ARG A 32 -26.19 -0.85 12.44
CA ARG A 32 -25.12 -1.66 13.02
C ARG A 32 -25.18 -1.61 14.55
N VAL A 33 -24.94 -2.75 15.18
CA VAL A 33 -24.79 -2.78 16.64
C VAL A 33 -23.53 -2.00 17.00
N VAL A 34 -23.67 -1.02 17.88
CA VAL A 34 -22.56 -0.28 18.45
C VAL A 34 -22.33 -0.80 19.87
N LEU A 35 -21.13 -1.31 20.11
CA LEU A 35 -20.68 -1.78 21.42
C LEU A 35 -19.59 -0.84 21.94
N ALA A 36 -19.85 -0.17 23.05
CA ALA A 36 -18.85 0.68 23.67
C ALA A 36 -17.88 -0.16 24.54
N ALA A 37 -16.58 -0.02 24.31
CA ALA A 37 -15.58 -0.46 25.28
C ALA A 37 -15.69 0.40 26.54
N SER A 38 -15.57 -0.22 27.72
CA SER A 38 -15.72 0.50 29.00
C SER A 38 -14.60 1.53 29.26
N SER A 39 -13.46 1.41 28.56
CA SER A 39 -12.36 2.38 28.53
C SER A 39 -11.46 2.12 27.32
N CYS A 40 -10.46 2.98 27.09
CA CYS A 40 -9.41 2.73 26.09
C CYS A 40 -8.34 1.69 26.52
N GLN A 41 -8.48 1.08 27.70
CA GLN A 41 -7.51 0.10 28.22
C GLN A 41 -7.56 -1.19 27.40
N ALA A 42 -6.42 -1.82 27.16
CA ALA A 42 -6.32 -3.02 26.31
C ALA A 42 -7.33 -4.12 26.70
N ALA A 43 -7.50 -4.39 27.99
CA ALA A 43 -8.44 -5.39 28.48
C ALA A 43 -9.92 -5.04 28.19
N ALA A 44 -10.29 -3.76 28.29
CA ALA A 44 -11.64 -3.31 27.98
C ALA A 44 -11.94 -3.36 26.48
N VAL A 45 -10.96 -2.99 25.65
CA VAL A 45 -11.07 -3.08 24.18
C VAL A 45 -11.15 -4.54 23.75
N GLN A 46 -10.30 -5.42 24.29
CA GLN A 46 -10.35 -6.86 24.02
C GLN A 46 -11.71 -7.45 24.40
N GLN A 47 -12.22 -7.15 25.59
CA GLN A 47 -13.52 -7.64 26.05
C GLN A 47 -14.67 -7.20 25.12
N ALA A 48 -14.62 -5.96 24.64
CA ALA A 48 -15.61 -5.46 23.69
C ALA A 48 -15.50 -6.19 22.34
N LEU A 49 -14.29 -6.34 21.78
CA LEU A 49 -14.06 -7.11 20.56
C LEU A 49 -14.53 -8.57 20.68
N ASP A 50 -14.27 -9.23 21.81
CA ASP A 50 -14.70 -10.60 22.08
C ASP A 50 -16.24 -10.73 22.10
N SER A 51 -16.93 -9.69 22.57
CA SER A 51 -18.39 -9.63 22.70
C SER A 51 -19.10 -9.09 21.46
N ALA A 52 -18.34 -8.53 20.51
CA ALA A 52 -18.86 -7.87 19.33
C ALA A 52 -19.62 -8.88 18.44
N PRO A 53 -20.89 -8.60 18.05
CA PRO A 53 -21.57 -9.40 17.03
C PRO A 53 -20.96 -9.16 15.65
N ASP A 54 -21.31 -10.01 14.69
CA ASP A 54 -20.91 -9.80 13.29
C ASP A 54 -21.44 -8.46 12.77
N ASN A 55 -20.66 -7.79 11.91
CA ASN A 55 -20.98 -6.48 11.32
C ASN A 55 -21.22 -5.35 12.34
N SER A 56 -20.49 -5.36 13.45
CA SER A 56 -20.64 -4.36 14.52
C SER A 56 -19.53 -3.32 14.56
N ILE A 57 -19.83 -2.23 15.26
CA ILE A 57 -18.86 -1.19 15.61
C ILE A 57 -18.48 -1.38 17.07
N VAL A 58 -17.19 -1.47 17.35
CA VAL A 58 -16.64 -1.37 18.70
C VAL A 58 -16.12 0.04 18.90
N ASP A 59 -16.87 0.85 19.65
CA ASP A 59 -16.50 2.23 19.98
C ASP A 59 -15.58 2.26 21.20
N VAL A 60 -14.38 2.78 21.01
CA VAL A 60 -13.41 3.01 22.08
C VAL A 60 -13.47 4.47 22.51
N PRO A 61 -13.74 4.76 23.80
CA PRO A 61 -13.95 6.13 24.25
C PRO A 61 -12.67 6.97 24.15
N ALA A 62 -12.85 8.29 24.21
CA ALA A 62 -11.77 9.23 24.37
C ALA A 62 -10.95 8.90 25.63
N GLY A 63 -9.64 9.12 25.54
CA GLY A 63 -8.73 8.87 26.66
C GLY A 63 -7.32 8.58 26.20
N ILE A 64 -6.41 8.59 27.18
CA ILE A 64 -5.02 8.21 26.99
C ILE A 64 -4.80 6.94 27.78
N CYS A 65 -4.56 5.84 27.08
CA CYS A 65 -4.29 4.55 27.68
C CYS A 65 -2.91 4.05 27.27
N ASP A 66 -2.23 3.38 28.19
CA ASP A 66 -0.95 2.75 27.94
C ASP A 66 -1.16 1.24 27.94
N TRP A 67 -0.97 0.63 26.77
CA TRP A 67 -1.06 -0.82 26.62
C TRP A 67 0.26 -1.49 26.99
N GLY A 68 1.34 -0.72 27.20
CA GLY A 68 2.64 -1.27 27.55
C GLY A 68 3.09 -2.29 26.50
N ASN A 69 3.25 -3.55 26.92
CA ASN A 69 3.54 -4.67 26.02
C ASN A 69 2.30 -5.50 25.61
N THR A 70 1.11 -5.17 26.11
CA THR A 70 -0.13 -5.91 25.81
C THR A 70 -0.58 -5.71 24.36
N THR A 71 -0.77 -6.81 23.66
CA THR A 71 -1.38 -6.85 22.32
C THR A 71 -2.87 -7.14 22.43
N VAL A 72 -3.69 -6.33 21.78
CA VAL A 72 -5.11 -6.63 21.54
C VAL A 72 -5.21 -7.40 20.22
N SER A 73 -5.84 -8.58 20.26
CA SER A 73 -5.88 -9.51 19.13
C SER A 73 -7.32 -9.82 18.70
N TYR A 74 -7.52 -9.98 17.40
CA TYR A 74 -8.82 -10.33 16.84
C TYR A 74 -8.68 -11.45 15.81
N SER A 75 -9.36 -12.57 16.09
CA SER A 75 -9.32 -13.80 15.28
C SER A 75 -10.69 -14.50 15.32
N GLN A 76 -11.75 -13.74 15.01
CA GLN A 76 -13.12 -14.25 15.00
C GLN A 76 -13.67 -14.22 13.57
N ASN A 77 -14.49 -15.21 13.20
CA ASN A 77 -15.23 -15.26 11.93
C ASN A 77 -16.39 -14.26 11.89
N LYS A 78 -16.02 -12.99 12.04
CA LYS A 78 -16.88 -11.83 12.12
C LYS A 78 -16.17 -10.65 11.51
N SER A 79 -17.00 -9.71 11.12
CA SER A 79 -16.69 -8.44 10.52
C SER A 79 -16.79 -7.36 11.59
N VAL A 80 -15.78 -6.50 11.72
CA VAL A 80 -15.72 -5.50 12.80
C VAL A 80 -15.14 -4.17 12.34
N TRP A 81 -15.74 -3.09 12.84
CA TRP A 81 -15.15 -1.76 12.83
C TRP A 81 -14.71 -1.39 14.25
N LEU A 82 -13.40 -1.35 14.51
CA LEU A 82 -12.88 -0.79 15.74
C LEU A 82 -12.65 0.72 15.55
N ARG A 83 -13.41 1.53 16.30
CA ARG A 83 -13.48 2.98 16.11
C ARG A 83 -13.09 3.72 17.39
N GLY A 84 -12.06 4.54 17.32
CA GLY A 84 -11.70 5.48 18.38
C GLY A 84 -12.48 6.79 18.24
N ALA A 85 -12.43 7.63 19.27
CA ALA A 85 -13.13 8.91 19.31
C ALA A 85 -12.50 10.00 18.40
N GLY A 86 -11.39 9.70 17.72
CA GLY A 86 -10.69 10.59 16.79
C GLY A 86 -9.18 10.64 17.04
N ILE A 87 -8.43 11.05 16.00
CA ILE A 87 -7.00 11.37 16.11
C ILE A 87 -6.79 12.39 17.24
N GLY A 88 -5.80 12.15 18.10
CA GLY A 88 -5.50 12.97 19.27
C GLY A 88 -6.50 12.85 20.42
N THR A 89 -7.58 12.08 20.27
CA THR A 89 -8.65 11.93 21.27
C THR A 89 -8.65 10.55 21.92
N THR A 90 -8.53 9.48 21.15
CA THR A 90 -8.24 8.14 21.66
C THR A 90 -6.77 7.81 21.38
N ILE A 91 -5.93 7.96 22.40
CA ILE A 91 -4.48 7.79 22.31
C ILE A 91 -4.06 6.50 23.02
N ILE A 92 -3.42 5.60 22.27
CA ILE A 92 -2.88 4.34 22.76
C ILE A 92 -1.35 4.40 22.74
N ARG A 93 -0.72 4.27 23.90
CA ARG A 93 0.74 4.22 24.05
C ARG A 93 1.24 2.81 24.25
N ARG A 94 2.46 2.57 23.77
CA ARG A 94 3.18 1.30 23.86
C ARG A 94 4.49 1.46 24.65
N THR A 95 4.43 2.07 25.84
CA THR A 95 5.63 2.58 26.55
C THR A 95 6.62 1.49 26.98
N SER A 96 6.13 0.26 27.17
CA SER A 96 6.92 -0.92 27.55
C SER A 96 6.88 -2.03 26.50
N ALA A 97 6.62 -1.69 25.23
CA ALA A 97 6.66 -2.65 24.13
C ALA A 97 7.99 -3.41 24.09
N GLY A 98 7.86 -4.73 23.88
CA GLY A 98 8.98 -5.61 23.57
C GLY A 98 9.33 -5.59 22.09
N ASN A 99 10.41 -6.29 21.74
CA ASN A 99 10.78 -6.50 20.35
C ASN A 99 9.74 -7.38 19.63
N ASP A 100 9.56 -7.13 18.35
CA ASP A 100 8.65 -7.81 17.41
C ASP A 100 7.21 -7.90 17.94
N SER A 101 6.76 -6.86 18.65
CA SER A 101 5.46 -6.81 19.31
C SER A 101 4.55 -5.78 18.66
N TYR A 102 3.24 -6.06 18.61
CA TYR A 102 2.25 -5.18 18.00
C TYR A 102 1.23 -4.68 19.03
N ALA A 103 0.71 -3.47 18.85
CA ALA A 103 -0.43 -3.00 19.65
C ALA A 103 -1.71 -3.75 19.27
N LEU A 104 -1.99 -3.86 17.97
CA LEU A 104 -3.13 -4.57 17.39
C LEU A 104 -2.67 -5.70 16.48
N ARG A 105 -3.35 -6.86 16.56
CA ARG A 105 -3.11 -8.00 15.67
C ARG A 105 -4.43 -8.57 15.16
N PHE A 106 -4.57 -8.69 13.84
CA PHE A 106 -5.68 -9.35 13.19
C PHE A 106 -5.20 -10.60 12.44
N ASP A 107 -5.91 -11.70 12.61
CA ASP A 107 -5.69 -12.95 11.88
C ASP A 107 -6.77 -13.15 10.82
N CYS A 108 -6.45 -12.84 9.57
CA CYS A 108 -7.40 -12.90 8.47
C CYS A 108 -7.62 -14.29 7.88
N ASP A 109 -7.00 -15.35 8.42
CA ASP A 109 -7.51 -16.71 8.20
C ASP A 109 -8.89 -16.90 8.87
N GLN A 110 -9.22 -16.05 9.86
CA GLN A 110 -10.49 -16.13 10.60
C GLN A 110 -11.39 -14.93 10.32
N VAL A 111 -10.83 -13.73 10.23
CA VAL A 111 -11.61 -12.48 10.14
C VAL A 111 -12.22 -12.31 8.75
N LYS A 112 -13.48 -11.82 8.70
CA LYS A 112 -14.16 -11.52 7.44
C LYS A 112 -13.65 -10.21 6.83
N GLN A 113 -14.01 -9.07 7.42
CA GLN A 113 -13.56 -7.73 7.03
C GLN A 113 -13.22 -6.89 8.25
N ILE A 114 -12.32 -5.93 8.05
CA ILE A 114 -11.74 -5.09 9.11
C ILE A 114 -11.87 -3.62 8.69
N GLU A 115 -12.45 -2.80 9.57
CA GLU A 115 -12.27 -1.35 9.52
C GLU A 115 -11.63 -0.84 10.82
N LEU A 116 -10.65 0.04 10.68
CA LEU A 116 -9.94 0.69 11.78
C LEU A 116 -9.93 2.19 11.55
N SER A 117 -10.43 2.96 12.53
CA SER A 117 -10.35 4.42 12.44
C SER A 117 -10.40 5.16 13.77
N GLY A 118 -9.94 6.41 13.77
CA GLY A 118 -10.14 7.34 14.88
C GLY A 118 -9.19 7.14 16.07
N PHE A 119 -8.00 6.56 15.85
CA PHE A 119 -7.00 6.37 16.90
C PHE A 119 -5.73 7.16 16.64
N THR A 120 -5.01 7.47 17.72
CA THR A 120 -3.56 7.70 17.69
C THR A 120 -2.86 6.55 18.40
N PHE A 121 -1.95 5.88 17.72
CA PHE A 121 -1.03 4.89 18.29
C PHE A 121 0.37 5.50 18.40
N GLN A 122 0.96 5.42 19.59
CA GLN A 122 2.31 5.90 19.88
C GLN A 122 3.20 4.74 20.28
N GLY A 123 4.18 4.45 19.43
CA GLY A 123 5.26 3.51 19.65
C GLY A 123 6.27 4.04 20.68
N ARG A 124 7.25 3.20 20.99
CA ARG A 124 8.27 3.53 22.00
C ARG A 124 9.36 4.45 21.46
N HIS A 125 9.54 4.50 20.14
CA HIS A 125 10.57 5.32 19.46
C HIS A 125 11.97 5.18 20.08
N SER A 126 12.31 3.96 20.50
CA SER A 126 13.61 3.60 21.08
C SER A 126 14.24 2.47 20.26
N SER A 127 15.41 1.95 20.62
CA SER A 127 16.10 0.89 19.86
C SER A 127 15.43 -0.50 19.92
N VAL A 128 14.12 -0.55 20.11
CA VAL A 128 13.32 -1.78 20.05
C VAL A 128 12.69 -1.90 18.66
N THR A 129 12.33 -3.11 18.24
CA THR A 129 11.48 -3.31 17.06
C THR A 129 10.03 -3.39 17.55
N ASP A 130 9.28 -2.30 17.56
CA ASP A 130 7.85 -2.31 17.94
C ASP A 130 6.93 -1.89 16.80
N GLY A 131 5.75 -2.51 16.79
CA GLY A 131 4.75 -2.40 15.73
C GLY A 131 3.43 -1.81 16.22
N GLY A 132 2.74 -1.08 15.35
CA GLY A 132 1.40 -0.57 15.61
C GLY A 132 0.34 -1.63 15.34
N LEU A 133 0.14 -1.95 14.07
CA LEU A 133 -0.90 -2.85 13.57
C LEU A 133 -0.29 -3.98 12.73
N TYR A 134 -0.70 -5.21 13.00
CA TYR A 134 -0.40 -6.37 12.17
C TYR A 134 -1.67 -6.94 11.54
N LEU A 135 -1.67 -7.03 10.22
CA LEU A 135 -2.67 -7.70 9.39
C LEU A 135 -2.05 -8.96 8.79
N GLY A 136 -2.32 -10.12 9.38
CA GLY A 136 -1.73 -11.39 8.95
C GLY A 136 -2.67 -12.25 8.11
N ASN A 137 -2.07 -13.15 7.34
CA ASN A 137 -2.76 -14.22 6.61
C ASN A 137 -3.71 -13.71 5.52
N SER A 138 -3.19 -12.85 4.64
CA SER A 138 -3.87 -12.45 3.40
C SER A 138 -5.18 -11.66 3.60
N CYS A 139 -5.15 -10.60 4.41
CA CYS A 139 -6.34 -9.80 4.73
C CYS A 139 -7.02 -9.16 3.51
N ARG A 140 -8.33 -9.38 3.38
CA ARG A 140 -9.13 -8.89 2.25
C ARG A 140 -10.03 -7.74 2.67
N ASP A 141 -10.22 -6.80 1.75
CA ASP A 141 -11.22 -5.73 1.82
C ASP A 141 -11.15 -4.92 3.12
N PHE A 142 -9.94 -4.75 3.65
CA PHE A 142 -9.73 -3.96 4.85
C PHE A 142 -9.78 -2.45 4.55
N LYS A 143 -10.18 -1.68 5.57
CA LYS A 143 -10.16 -0.21 5.57
C LYS A 143 -9.42 0.29 6.79
N ILE A 144 -8.40 1.11 6.59
CA ILE A 144 -7.66 1.75 7.68
C ILE A 144 -7.64 3.25 7.40
N HIS A 145 -8.24 4.05 8.26
CA HIS A 145 -8.36 5.48 7.97
C HIS A 145 -8.50 6.37 9.19
N HIS A 146 -8.16 7.65 9.03
CA HIS A 146 -8.22 8.60 10.15
C HIS A 146 -7.47 8.07 11.38
N MET A 147 -6.32 7.46 11.12
CA MET A 147 -5.41 6.93 12.11
C MET A 147 -4.17 7.81 12.17
N ARG A 148 -3.53 7.86 13.33
CA ARG A 148 -2.17 8.37 13.46
C ARG A 148 -1.27 7.30 14.05
N PHE A 149 -0.17 6.99 13.39
CA PHE A 149 0.90 6.15 13.92
C PHE A 149 2.15 7.01 14.10
N ASP A 150 2.73 6.96 15.29
CA ASP A 150 3.89 7.79 15.65
C ASP A 150 4.93 6.92 16.38
N GLY A 151 6.18 6.94 15.93
CA GLY A 151 7.28 6.37 16.71
C GLY A 151 7.39 4.85 16.74
N PHE A 152 6.84 4.11 15.78
CA PHE A 152 7.02 2.65 15.68
C PHE A 152 8.24 2.29 14.84
N THR A 153 9.26 1.73 15.49
CA THR A 153 10.59 1.53 14.90
C THR A 153 10.74 0.18 14.19
N MET A 154 9.73 -0.70 14.26
CA MET A 154 9.55 -1.79 13.29
C MET A 154 8.60 -1.33 12.18
N SER A 155 7.31 -1.20 12.50
CA SER A 155 6.31 -0.75 11.53
C SER A 155 5.09 -0.07 12.13
N GLY A 156 4.52 0.92 11.44
CA GLY A 156 3.20 1.44 11.81
C GLY A 156 2.12 0.39 11.53
N ILE A 157 2.10 -0.10 10.30
CA ILE A 157 1.21 -1.13 9.79
C ILE A 157 2.04 -2.15 9.01
N GLU A 158 1.99 -3.41 9.43
CA GLU A 158 2.50 -4.55 8.64
C GLU A 158 1.31 -5.35 8.07
N ILE A 159 1.28 -5.48 6.75
CA ILE A 159 0.37 -6.38 6.04
C ILE A 159 1.18 -7.56 5.52
N ARG A 160 0.74 -8.79 5.83
CA ARG A 160 1.43 -10.00 5.42
C ARG A 160 0.46 -11.04 4.84
N ASP A 161 0.71 -11.42 3.60
CA ASP A 161 0.09 -12.59 3.01
C ASP A 161 0.51 -13.86 3.72
N LYS A 162 -0.36 -14.86 3.68
CA LYS A 162 0.00 -16.22 4.07
C LYS A 162 1.16 -16.71 3.21
N SER A 163 2.28 -17.07 3.85
CA SER A 163 3.48 -17.51 3.14
C SER A 163 3.20 -18.74 2.26
N ASN A 164 3.73 -18.71 1.05
CA ASN A 164 3.62 -19.71 0.00
C ASN A 164 2.17 -20.09 -0.41
N SER A 165 1.19 -19.23 -0.12
CA SER A 165 -0.23 -19.48 -0.41
C SER A 165 -0.64 -19.14 -1.85
N ASN A 166 -1.66 -19.84 -2.35
CA ASN A 166 -2.37 -19.42 -3.57
C ASN A 166 -3.32 -18.25 -3.25
N PRO A 167 -3.83 -17.51 -4.26
CA PRO A 167 -4.85 -16.48 -4.03
C PRO A 167 -6.06 -17.04 -3.23
N PRO A 168 -6.79 -16.18 -2.52
CA PRO A 168 -6.69 -14.72 -2.51
C PRO A 168 -5.52 -14.18 -1.65
N TYR A 169 -4.97 -13.04 -2.08
CA TYR A 169 -3.92 -12.29 -1.36
C TYR A 169 -4.47 -11.00 -0.74
N SER A 170 -3.66 -10.36 0.10
CA SER A 170 -4.05 -9.13 0.79
C SER A 170 -4.45 -8.04 -0.19
N ARG A 171 -5.58 -7.39 0.09
CA ARG A 171 -6.04 -6.18 -0.59
C ARG A 171 -6.86 -5.33 0.36
N GLY A 172 -6.89 -4.03 0.13
CA GLY A 172 -7.60 -3.07 0.97
C GLY A 172 -7.06 -1.67 0.77
N VAL A 173 -7.55 -0.72 1.56
CA VAL A 173 -7.16 0.69 1.44
C VAL A 173 -6.78 1.30 2.78
N ILE A 174 -5.66 2.02 2.78
CA ILE A 174 -5.16 2.86 3.87
C ILE A 174 -5.30 4.30 3.41
N TYR A 175 -6.09 5.12 4.10
CA TYR A 175 -6.36 6.48 3.65
C TYR A 175 -6.57 7.51 4.76
N GLN A 176 -6.34 8.80 4.46
CA GLN A 176 -6.57 9.90 5.40
C GLN A 176 -5.93 9.64 6.78
N SER A 177 -4.71 9.09 6.78
CA SER A 177 -3.97 8.75 8.00
C SER A 177 -2.62 9.46 8.04
N GLU A 178 -2.10 9.62 9.26
CA GLU A 178 -0.84 10.31 9.56
C GLU A 178 0.21 9.30 10.07
N PHE A 179 1.43 9.39 9.54
CA PHE A 179 2.54 8.52 9.88
C PHE A 179 3.81 9.32 10.13
N GLU A 180 4.28 9.36 11.37
CA GLU A 180 5.37 10.26 11.76
C GLU A 180 6.44 9.58 12.62
N ASN A 181 7.69 10.02 12.45
CA ASN A 181 8.80 9.69 13.35
C ASN A 181 9.08 8.18 13.49
N HIS A 182 8.93 7.39 12.42
CA HIS A 182 9.22 5.96 12.49
C HIS A 182 10.73 5.64 12.42
N PHE A 183 11.57 6.61 12.04
CA PHE A 183 13.02 6.43 11.96
C PHE A 183 13.70 6.60 13.31
N ASN A 184 14.48 5.59 13.73
CA ASN A 184 15.31 5.69 14.92
C ASN A 184 16.74 6.17 14.60
N PRO A 185 17.10 7.43 14.88
CA PRO A 185 18.45 7.94 14.59
C PRO A 185 19.54 7.32 15.47
N SER A 186 19.19 6.74 16.63
CA SER A 186 20.15 6.05 17.49
C SER A 186 20.47 4.64 17.00
N SER A 187 19.67 4.10 16.08
CA SER A 187 19.93 2.78 15.48
C SER A 187 19.47 2.72 14.03
N PRO A 188 20.12 3.50 13.14
CA PRO A 188 19.67 3.70 11.76
C PRO A 188 19.72 2.42 10.91
N SER A 189 20.45 1.40 11.36
CA SER A 189 20.61 0.11 10.67
C SER A 189 19.83 -1.04 11.30
N SER A 190 19.21 -0.88 12.48
CA SER A 190 18.51 -1.96 13.18
C SER A 190 17.02 -1.71 13.43
N GLY A 191 16.57 -0.45 13.40
CA GLY A 191 15.14 -0.14 13.27
C GLY A 191 14.72 -0.22 11.81
N GLU A 192 13.72 -1.04 11.51
CA GLU A 192 13.11 -1.08 10.18
C GLU A 192 12.46 0.27 9.86
N GLY A 193 11.66 0.81 10.78
CA GLY A 193 11.09 2.16 10.69
C GLY A 193 10.14 2.34 9.50
N TYR A 194 9.34 1.32 9.17
CA TYR A 194 8.42 1.31 8.04
C TYR A 194 6.99 1.68 8.46
N PRO A 195 6.49 2.91 8.24
CA PRO A 195 5.10 3.23 8.54
C PRO A 195 4.10 2.27 7.93
N VAL A 196 4.26 1.91 6.66
CA VAL A 196 3.47 0.86 6.00
C VAL A 196 4.42 -0.11 5.31
N VAL A 197 4.31 -1.40 5.64
CA VAL A 197 5.05 -2.46 4.96
C VAL A 197 4.12 -3.55 4.44
N VAL A 198 4.30 -3.93 3.17
CA VAL A 198 3.51 -4.97 2.50
C VAL A 198 4.39 -6.17 2.17
N TYR A 199 4.10 -7.30 2.79
CA TYR A 199 4.79 -8.57 2.57
C TYR A 199 3.88 -9.56 1.84
N GLY A 200 4.29 -9.98 0.64
CA GLY A 200 3.54 -10.94 -0.17
C GLY A 200 3.73 -12.41 0.22
N SER A 201 3.20 -13.31 -0.61
CA SER A 201 3.14 -14.76 -0.36
C SER A 201 4.41 -15.56 -0.70
N HIS A 202 5.54 -14.94 -1.03
CA HIS A 202 6.77 -15.62 -1.48
C HIS A 202 6.62 -16.46 -2.77
N ARG A 203 5.50 -16.35 -3.49
CA ARG A 203 5.28 -17.03 -4.77
C ARG A 203 5.58 -16.10 -5.95
N ALA A 204 5.86 -16.72 -7.10
CA ALA A 204 5.82 -16.00 -8.38
C ALA A 204 4.34 -15.74 -8.74
N LEU A 205 3.99 -14.47 -8.90
CA LEU A 205 2.63 -14.02 -9.21
C LEU A 205 2.59 -13.44 -10.64
N PRO A 206 1.45 -13.55 -11.35
CA PRO A 206 1.26 -12.80 -12.58
C PRO A 206 1.37 -11.30 -12.30
N LEU A 207 1.82 -10.55 -13.31
CA LEU A 207 1.83 -9.09 -13.25
C LEU A 207 0.42 -8.58 -13.53
N GLU A 208 -0.12 -7.78 -12.62
CA GLU A 208 -1.44 -7.17 -12.74
C GLU A 208 -1.36 -5.71 -12.29
N PHE A 209 -2.01 -4.83 -13.05
CA PHE A 209 -2.08 -3.39 -12.80
C PHE A 209 -3.51 -2.91 -12.97
N GLY A 210 -3.88 -1.83 -12.26
CA GLY A 210 -5.18 -1.21 -12.40
C GLY A 210 -6.34 -2.08 -11.90
N THR A 211 -6.07 -3.03 -11.00
CA THR A 211 -7.07 -3.93 -10.42
C THR A 211 -7.22 -3.68 -8.92
N ALA A 212 -8.26 -4.24 -8.31
CA ALA A 212 -8.44 -4.19 -6.86
C ALA A 212 -7.45 -5.08 -6.08
N GLU A 213 -6.66 -5.91 -6.76
CA GLU A 213 -5.84 -6.97 -6.16
C GLU A 213 -4.47 -6.44 -5.66
N ALA A 214 -4.52 -5.35 -4.89
CA ALA A 214 -3.35 -4.70 -4.29
C ALA A 214 -3.71 -4.05 -2.95
N VAL A 215 -2.69 -3.73 -2.15
CA VAL A 215 -2.84 -2.82 -1.00
C VAL A 215 -2.73 -1.38 -1.50
N PHE A 216 -3.80 -0.61 -1.34
CA PHE A 216 -3.85 0.81 -1.71
C PHE A 216 -3.47 1.69 -0.52
N ILE A 217 -2.60 2.66 -0.76
CA ILE A 217 -2.14 3.66 0.20
C ILE A 217 -2.41 5.01 -0.47
N GLU A 218 -3.46 5.72 -0.03
CA GLU A 218 -3.91 6.96 -0.68
C GLU A 218 -4.34 8.07 0.27
N ASP A 219 -4.14 9.33 -0.10
CA ASP A 219 -4.52 10.50 0.71
C ASP A 219 -3.95 10.45 2.15
N ASN A 220 -2.75 9.93 2.34
CA ASN A 220 -2.08 9.90 3.64
C ASN A 220 -0.95 10.92 3.72
N PHE A 221 -0.58 11.27 4.94
CA PHE A 221 0.55 12.12 5.27
C PHE A 221 1.66 11.31 5.94
N PHE A 222 2.89 11.40 5.42
CA PHE A 222 4.07 10.75 5.95
C PHE A 222 5.18 11.76 6.23
N LYS A 223 5.79 11.74 7.41
CA LYS A 223 6.92 12.63 7.72
C LYS A 223 7.98 11.99 8.62
N ALA A 224 9.25 12.26 8.30
CA ALA A 224 10.41 11.86 9.11
C ALA A 224 10.45 10.34 9.41
N ASN A 225 10.14 9.56 8.38
CA ASN A 225 10.15 8.10 8.41
C ASN A 225 11.36 7.55 7.69
N ARG A 226 11.64 6.25 7.82
CA ARG A 226 12.64 5.59 6.97
C ARG A 226 12.06 5.40 5.56
N HIS A 227 11.83 4.16 5.13
CA HIS A 227 10.94 3.91 4.00
C HIS A 227 9.51 4.15 4.48
N SER A 228 8.85 5.22 4.00
CA SER A 228 7.46 5.51 4.37
C SER A 228 6.53 4.39 3.93
N ILE A 229 6.81 3.85 2.74
CA ILE A 229 6.22 2.61 2.23
C ILE A 229 7.37 1.67 1.85
N ALA A 230 7.32 0.43 2.32
CA ALA A 230 8.24 -0.63 1.93
C ALA A 230 7.47 -1.90 1.54
N SER A 231 8.11 -2.78 0.77
CA SER A 231 7.50 -4.08 0.46
C SER A 231 8.50 -5.16 0.12
N ASN A 232 8.09 -6.44 0.22
CA ASN A 232 8.90 -7.59 -0.21
C ASN A 232 8.02 -8.84 -0.47
N TYR A 233 8.64 -9.98 -0.83
CA TYR A 233 8.03 -11.31 -0.87
C TYR A 233 6.87 -11.50 -1.87
N GLY A 234 6.93 -10.87 -3.03
CA GLY A 234 5.87 -10.95 -4.06
C GLY A 234 4.69 -10.01 -3.77
N SER A 235 4.93 -8.97 -2.97
CA SER A 235 3.97 -7.91 -2.65
C SER A 235 3.40 -7.21 -3.89
N ARG A 236 2.18 -6.70 -3.73
CA ARG A 236 1.46 -5.89 -4.73
C ARG A 236 0.85 -4.68 -4.03
N TYR A 237 1.26 -3.48 -4.39
CA TYR A 237 0.78 -2.26 -3.73
C TYR A 237 0.62 -1.07 -4.68
N VAL A 238 -0.23 -0.13 -4.30
CA VAL A 238 -0.47 1.13 -5.00
C VAL A 238 -0.28 2.28 -4.03
N VAL A 239 0.55 3.26 -4.40
CA VAL A 239 0.78 4.50 -3.64
C VAL A 239 0.34 5.67 -4.49
N ARG A 240 -0.72 6.37 -4.07
CA ARG A 240 -1.27 7.47 -4.86
C ARG A 240 -1.81 8.63 -4.03
N HIS A 241 -1.69 9.86 -4.50
CA HIS A 241 -2.28 11.03 -3.82
C HIS A 241 -1.83 11.20 -2.36
N ASN A 242 -0.64 10.73 -1.99
CA ASN A 242 -0.10 10.94 -0.65
C ASN A 242 0.87 12.13 -0.62
N ASP A 243 0.98 12.75 0.55
CA ASP A 243 2.02 13.72 0.88
C ASP A 243 3.10 13.02 1.69
N LEU A 244 4.30 12.91 1.12
CA LEU A 244 5.45 12.27 1.75
C LEU A 244 6.54 13.31 1.96
N ILE A 245 7.10 13.35 3.17
CA ILE A 245 8.14 14.30 3.55
C ILE A 245 9.33 13.55 4.16
N THR A 246 10.50 13.70 3.54
CA THR A 246 11.77 13.27 4.13
C THR A 246 12.57 14.48 4.60
N THR A 247 13.37 14.28 5.64
CA THR A 247 14.16 15.34 6.29
C THR A 247 15.65 15.04 6.20
N ASP A 248 16.50 15.97 6.65
CA ASP A 248 17.95 15.72 6.73
C ASP A 248 18.34 14.42 7.45
N VAL A 249 17.55 14.01 8.45
CA VAL A 249 17.82 12.80 9.24
C VAL A 249 17.45 11.52 8.48
N THR A 250 16.47 11.60 7.57
CA THR A 250 15.88 10.44 6.88
C THR A 250 16.16 10.39 5.38
N ARG A 251 16.90 11.37 4.85
CA ARG A 251 17.16 11.54 3.41
C ARG A 251 17.84 10.36 2.72
N ASN A 252 18.62 9.55 3.45
CA ASN A 252 19.38 8.42 2.91
C ASN A 252 18.53 7.15 2.75
N THR A 253 17.21 7.27 2.85
CA THR A 253 16.29 6.14 2.70
C THR A 253 15.14 6.57 1.81
N ALA A 254 14.92 5.83 0.73
CA ALA A 254 13.84 6.11 -0.21
C ALA A 254 12.49 6.18 0.49
N MET A 255 11.70 7.21 0.21
CA MET A 255 10.37 7.40 0.80
C MET A 255 9.42 6.27 0.37
N ILE A 256 9.48 5.86 -0.89
CA ILE A 256 8.70 4.74 -1.44
C ILE A 256 9.67 3.67 -1.96
N ASP A 257 9.53 2.46 -1.44
CA ASP A 257 10.47 1.38 -1.67
C ASP A 257 9.80 0.06 -2.05
N ALA A 258 10.43 -0.67 -2.97
CA ALA A 258 10.11 -2.06 -3.27
C ALA A 258 11.38 -2.88 -3.20
N HIS A 259 11.53 -3.72 -2.18
CA HIS A 259 12.70 -4.59 -2.10
C HIS A 259 12.72 -5.57 -3.28
N GLY A 260 13.93 -5.80 -3.79
CA GLY A 260 14.23 -6.93 -4.67
C GLY A 260 14.41 -8.22 -3.89
N ARG A 261 14.78 -9.28 -4.61
CA ARG A 261 15.08 -10.55 -3.96
C ARG A 261 16.35 -10.43 -3.12
N GLN A 262 16.20 -10.46 -1.80
CA GLN A 262 17.30 -10.45 -0.83
C GLN A 262 17.90 -11.84 -0.61
N SER A 263 19.10 -11.92 -0.01
CA SER A 263 19.86 -13.18 0.13
C SER A 263 19.18 -14.20 1.04
N ASN A 264 18.34 -13.72 1.95
CA ASN A 264 17.46 -14.48 2.83
C ASN A 264 16.00 -14.51 2.34
N SER A 265 15.74 -14.09 1.10
CA SER A 265 14.40 -14.06 0.51
C SER A 265 14.30 -14.93 -0.73
N ASP A 266 13.20 -15.66 -0.84
CA ASP A 266 12.86 -16.40 -2.05
C ASP A 266 12.30 -15.50 -3.15
N ARG A 267 11.79 -14.31 -2.81
CA ARG A 267 11.17 -13.37 -3.74
C ARG A 267 11.43 -11.90 -3.41
N GLY A 268 11.63 -11.08 -4.44
CA GLY A 268 11.43 -9.63 -4.36
C GLY A 268 9.96 -9.23 -4.41
N SER A 269 9.67 -7.93 -4.39
CA SER A 269 8.34 -7.36 -4.62
C SER A 269 7.82 -7.74 -6.02
N ARG A 270 6.51 -7.88 -6.22
CA ARG A 270 5.97 -8.26 -7.54
C ARG A 270 5.55 -7.06 -8.37
N SER A 271 4.63 -6.26 -7.86
CA SER A 271 4.06 -5.13 -8.59
C SER A 271 3.89 -3.90 -7.72
N TRP A 272 4.06 -2.75 -8.35
CA TRP A 272 3.88 -1.45 -7.74
C TRP A 272 3.25 -0.46 -8.74
N GLU A 273 2.34 0.38 -8.26
CA GLU A 273 1.83 1.53 -9.01
C GLU A 273 1.99 2.77 -8.15
N ILE A 274 2.82 3.72 -8.59
CA ILE A 274 3.20 4.88 -7.79
C ILE A 274 2.87 6.15 -8.56
N TYR A 275 1.77 6.82 -8.24
CA TYR A 275 1.33 7.94 -9.04
C TYR A 275 0.65 9.07 -8.31
N GLN A 276 0.84 10.29 -8.81
CA GLN A 276 0.18 11.49 -8.30
C GLN A 276 0.40 11.73 -6.80
N ASN A 277 1.56 11.33 -6.28
CA ASN A 277 2.01 11.68 -4.93
C ASN A 277 2.81 12.99 -4.95
N HIS A 278 2.89 13.65 -3.80
CA HIS A 278 3.78 14.78 -3.55
C HIS A 278 4.90 14.34 -2.62
N LEU A 279 6.14 14.31 -3.12
CA LEU A 279 7.32 13.93 -2.37
C LEU A 279 8.14 15.19 -2.11
N THR A 280 8.34 15.55 -0.86
CA THR A 280 9.09 16.74 -0.46
C THR A 280 10.35 16.35 0.32
N PHE A 281 11.49 16.93 -0.04
CA PHE A 281 12.64 17.00 0.86
C PHE A 281 12.61 18.31 1.66
N GLU A 282 12.46 18.20 2.98
CA GLU A 282 12.61 19.30 3.94
C GLU A 282 14.02 19.26 4.56
N GLY A 283 14.96 20.04 4.04
CA GLY A 283 16.33 20.03 4.54
C GLY A 283 17.30 20.89 3.74
N ASN A 284 18.59 20.78 4.09
CA ASN A 284 19.65 21.59 3.48
C ASN A 284 20.82 20.73 2.93
N ALA A 285 20.59 19.43 2.73
CA ALA A 285 21.62 18.52 2.23
C ALA A 285 21.51 18.24 0.72
N TYR A 286 22.62 17.75 0.16
CA TYR A 286 22.81 17.65 -1.30
C TYR A 286 21.85 16.71 -2.02
N TRP A 287 21.33 15.69 -1.36
CA TRP A 287 20.54 14.66 -2.01
C TRP A 287 19.69 13.87 -1.01
N ALA A 288 18.46 13.59 -1.43
CA ALA A 288 17.53 12.67 -0.79
C ALA A 288 17.02 11.63 -1.80
N ASP A 289 16.64 10.45 -1.28
CA ASP A 289 16.03 9.39 -2.08
C ASP A 289 14.50 9.46 -2.01
N GLY A 290 13.86 9.62 -3.18
CA GLY A 290 12.40 9.65 -3.31
C GLY A 290 11.80 8.25 -3.48
N ILE A 291 11.95 7.71 -4.69
CA ILE A 291 11.37 6.42 -5.08
C ILE A 291 12.51 5.47 -5.47
N ALA A 292 12.61 4.30 -4.83
CA ALA A 292 13.63 3.28 -5.15
C ALA A 292 13.00 1.90 -5.33
N MET A 293 12.92 1.45 -6.59
CA MET A 293 12.38 0.14 -6.95
C MET A 293 13.54 -0.83 -7.15
N ARG A 294 13.64 -1.82 -6.27
CA ARG A 294 14.76 -2.76 -6.21
C ARG A 294 14.37 -4.16 -6.70
N GLY A 295 13.09 -4.34 -7.00
CA GLY A 295 12.54 -5.50 -7.70
C GLY A 295 11.08 -5.30 -8.09
N GLY A 296 10.58 -6.23 -8.88
CA GLY A 296 9.24 -6.16 -9.45
C GLY A 296 9.10 -5.14 -10.57
N ASP A 297 7.89 -5.07 -11.13
CA ASP A 297 7.54 -4.27 -12.30
C ASP A 297 6.39 -3.32 -11.97
N GLY A 298 6.24 -2.23 -12.72
CA GLY A 298 5.23 -1.25 -12.35
C GLY A 298 5.22 0.04 -13.15
N VAL A 299 4.45 0.99 -12.63
CA VAL A 299 4.32 2.33 -13.21
C VAL A 299 4.67 3.41 -12.17
N ILE A 300 5.36 4.47 -12.62
CA ILE A 300 5.68 5.66 -11.82
C ILE A 300 5.28 6.90 -12.60
N TRP A 301 4.20 7.58 -12.24
CA TRP A 301 3.75 8.71 -13.07
C TRP A 301 3.02 9.83 -12.35
N GLY A 302 3.11 11.04 -12.91
CA GLY A 302 2.36 12.18 -12.39
C GLY A 302 2.73 12.62 -10.97
N ASN A 303 3.82 12.11 -10.40
CA ASN A 303 4.27 12.52 -9.07
C ASN A 303 4.90 13.91 -9.12
N LEU A 304 4.68 14.69 -8.07
CA LEU A 304 5.36 15.96 -7.83
C LEU A 304 6.53 15.71 -6.89
N ILE A 305 7.74 15.96 -7.38
CA ILE A 305 8.97 15.90 -6.61
C ILE A 305 9.35 17.34 -6.27
N ASP A 306 9.39 17.65 -4.98
CA ASP A 306 9.44 19.00 -4.44
C ASP A 306 10.51 19.13 -3.35
N PHE A 307 10.78 20.36 -2.98
CA PHE A 307 11.81 20.74 -2.02
C PHE A 307 11.34 21.94 -1.18
N ASP A 308 11.51 21.83 0.13
CA ASP A 308 11.31 22.93 1.09
C ASP A 308 12.58 23.11 1.92
N GLY A 309 13.48 23.95 1.43
CA GLY A 309 14.77 24.23 2.09
C GLY A 309 15.49 25.43 1.49
N SER A 310 16.65 25.77 2.06
CA SER A 310 17.36 27.03 1.75
C SER A 310 18.62 26.84 0.90
N THR A 311 19.08 25.59 0.76
CA THR A 311 20.29 25.22 0.01
C THR A 311 20.11 23.83 -0.60
N GLU A 312 20.38 23.68 -1.90
CA GLU A 312 20.65 22.40 -2.60
C GLU A 312 19.47 21.62 -3.23
N ILE A 313 19.82 20.48 -3.86
CA ILE A 313 19.23 19.84 -5.04
C ILE A 313 17.93 19.06 -4.76
N GLY A 314 17.56 18.84 -3.51
CA GLY A 314 16.33 18.12 -3.19
C GLY A 314 16.44 16.60 -3.37
N ILE A 315 15.35 16.01 -3.86
CA ILE A 315 15.28 14.61 -4.25
C ILE A 315 15.90 14.47 -5.65
N ALA A 316 17.12 13.97 -5.77
CA ALA A 316 17.90 14.12 -7.01
C ALA A 316 17.30 13.43 -8.26
N TYR A 317 16.55 12.34 -8.07
CA TYR A 317 16.00 11.51 -9.15
C TYR A 317 14.51 11.26 -8.93
N THR A 318 13.72 11.22 -10.01
CA THR A 318 12.29 10.85 -9.90
C THR A 318 12.17 9.43 -9.39
N ALA A 319 12.95 8.50 -9.96
CA ALA A 319 13.03 7.14 -9.45
C ALA A 319 14.42 6.52 -9.63
N GLN A 320 14.70 5.52 -8.79
CA GLN A 320 15.87 4.68 -8.89
C GLN A 320 15.43 3.24 -9.17
N LEU A 321 16.04 2.61 -10.16
CA LEU A 321 15.93 1.18 -10.40
C LEU A 321 17.21 0.52 -9.90
N VAL A 322 17.07 -0.41 -8.96
CA VAL A 322 18.21 -0.95 -8.20
C VAL A 322 18.31 -2.47 -8.34
N ILE A 323 19.49 -2.99 -8.67
CA ILE A 323 19.79 -4.41 -8.49
C ILE A 323 20.10 -4.66 -7.00
N GLU A 324 19.17 -5.29 -6.29
CA GLU A 324 19.21 -5.42 -4.82
C GLU A 324 20.40 -6.24 -4.30
N ASN A 325 20.79 -7.30 -4.99
CA ASN A 325 21.51 -8.42 -4.36
C ASN A 325 22.74 -8.89 -5.13
N SER A 326 23.09 -8.18 -6.19
CA SER A 326 24.20 -8.52 -7.06
C SER A 326 24.95 -7.26 -7.42
N ASP A 327 26.26 -7.40 -7.52
CA ASP A 327 27.10 -6.32 -7.98
C ASP A 327 27.06 -6.20 -9.50
N CYS A 328 26.74 -5.00 -9.97
CA CYS A 328 26.91 -4.65 -11.38
C CYS A 328 28.41 -4.63 -11.73
N PRO A 329 28.82 -4.49 -12.99
CA PRO A 329 30.23 -4.37 -13.29
C PRO A 329 30.69 -2.96 -12.94
N ALA A 330 31.97 -2.81 -12.60
CA ALA A 330 32.58 -1.49 -12.53
C ALA A 330 32.49 -0.85 -13.92
N TYR A 331 31.77 0.27 -14.02
CA TYR A 331 31.80 1.10 -15.21
C TYR A 331 33.15 1.82 -15.27
N THR A 332 33.93 1.55 -16.32
CA THR A 332 35.29 2.09 -16.47
C THR A 332 35.31 3.58 -16.83
N GLY A 333 34.16 4.20 -17.11
CA GLY A 333 34.07 5.63 -17.42
C GLY A 333 34.73 6.03 -18.74
N ASP A 334 35.12 5.05 -19.55
CA ASP A 334 35.89 5.21 -20.79
C ASP A 334 35.00 5.35 -22.05
N GLY A 335 33.68 5.48 -21.86
CA GLY A 335 32.70 5.56 -22.95
C GLY A 335 32.41 4.20 -23.61
N LEU A 336 32.97 3.10 -23.11
CA LEU A 336 32.57 1.76 -23.53
C LEU A 336 31.20 1.41 -22.94
N PRO A 337 30.41 0.57 -23.63
CA PRO A 337 29.14 0.11 -23.10
C PRO A 337 29.37 -0.70 -21.82
N PRO A 338 28.47 -0.59 -20.82
CA PRO A 338 28.47 -1.48 -19.66
C PRO A 338 28.53 -2.94 -20.10
N VAL A 339 29.42 -3.73 -19.49
CA VAL A 339 29.57 -5.16 -19.81
C VAL A 339 28.73 -6.02 -18.86
N GLN A 340 28.61 -7.32 -19.11
CA GLN A 340 28.00 -8.24 -18.15
C GLN A 340 28.97 -8.53 -17.01
N THR A 341 28.49 -8.64 -15.76
CA THR A 341 29.25 -9.26 -14.67
C THR A 341 29.35 -10.77 -14.95
N PRO A 342 30.56 -11.36 -15.11
CA PRO A 342 30.70 -12.77 -15.40
C PRO A 342 29.99 -13.65 -14.37
N GLY A 343 29.10 -14.54 -14.85
CA GLY A 343 28.36 -15.48 -13.99
C GLY A 343 27.05 -14.93 -13.40
N LEU A 344 26.72 -13.65 -13.59
CA LEU A 344 25.43 -13.09 -13.16
C LEU A 344 24.40 -13.21 -14.29
N ASN A 345 23.28 -13.89 -13.99
CA ASN A 345 22.18 -14.11 -14.94
C ASN A 345 21.52 -12.78 -15.37
N HIS A 346 20.95 -12.79 -16.57
CA HIS A 346 20.05 -11.76 -17.05
C HIS A 346 18.71 -12.39 -17.49
N PRO A 347 17.57 -11.97 -16.93
CA PRO A 347 17.45 -11.04 -15.80
C PRO A 347 18.04 -11.62 -14.51
N VAL A 348 18.50 -10.76 -13.60
CA VAL A 348 18.76 -11.10 -12.19
C VAL A 348 17.41 -11.49 -11.54
N PRO A 349 17.35 -12.52 -10.68
CA PRO A 349 16.07 -12.94 -10.09
C PRO A 349 15.28 -11.78 -9.45
N ASP A 350 14.03 -11.63 -9.90
CA ASP A 350 13.06 -10.61 -9.50
C ASP A 350 13.55 -9.15 -9.65
N GLN A 351 14.54 -8.89 -10.50
CA GLN A 351 14.84 -7.51 -10.93
C GLN A 351 13.63 -6.91 -11.66
N THR A 352 13.63 -5.59 -11.79
CA THR A 352 12.72 -4.89 -12.70
C THR A 352 12.97 -5.29 -14.16
N THR A 353 11.88 -5.55 -14.88
CA THR A 353 11.86 -5.98 -16.29
C THR A 353 10.80 -5.26 -17.13
N ASP A 354 9.83 -4.57 -16.51
CA ASP A 354 8.78 -3.81 -17.21
C ASP A 354 8.34 -2.57 -16.39
N ALA A 355 9.24 -1.62 -16.18
CA ALA A 355 8.91 -0.34 -15.52
C ALA A 355 8.50 0.75 -16.53
N TRP A 356 7.43 1.48 -16.25
CA TRP A 356 6.99 2.60 -17.09
C TRP A 356 6.94 3.88 -16.26
N ILE A 357 7.75 4.87 -16.65
CA ILE A 357 7.86 6.14 -15.94
C ILE A 357 7.48 7.28 -16.88
N TRP A 358 6.57 8.16 -16.47
CA TRP A 358 6.20 9.32 -17.28
C TRP A 358 5.53 10.45 -16.49
N GLY A 359 5.61 11.68 -17.01
CA GLY A 359 4.78 12.79 -16.54
C GLY A 359 5.01 13.20 -15.09
N ASN A 360 6.11 12.77 -14.47
CA ASN A 360 6.53 13.25 -13.16
C ASN A 360 7.10 14.67 -13.30
N THR A 361 6.88 15.51 -12.31
CA THR A 361 7.34 16.91 -12.30
C THR A 361 8.33 17.09 -11.17
N HIS A 362 9.49 17.68 -11.47
CA HIS A 362 10.51 17.98 -10.48
C HIS A 362 10.70 19.49 -10.34
N LEU A 363 10.52 20.00 -9.12
CA LEU A 363 10.82 21.37 -8.74
C LEU A 363 12.23 21.45 -8.17
N TRP A 364 13.10 22.19 -8.86
CA TRP A 364 14.50 22.37 -8.47
C TRP A 364 14.68 23.64 -7.65
N ALA A 365 15.40 23.54 -6.52
CA ALA A 365 15.66 24.67 -5.63
C ALA A 365 16.44 25.81 -6.32
N ASP A 366 17.35 25.49 -7.24
CA ASP A 366 18.14 26.45 -8.01
C ASP A 366 17.54 26.77 -9.39
N GLN A 367 16.33 26.27 -9.68
CA GLN A 367 15.64 26.33 -10.98
C GLN A 367 16.45 25.75 -12.17
N ASN A 368 17.59 25.10 -11.92
CA ASN A 368 18.38 24.43 -12.93
C ASN A 368 18.18 22.92 -12.80
N ALA A 369 17.59 22.32 -13.81
CA ALA A 369 17.69 20.88 -14.02
C ALA A 369 19.18 20.57 -14.32
N ASN A 370 19.97 20.31 -13.28
CA ASN A 370 21.43 20.16 -13.33
C ASN A 370 21.92 18.88 -14.07
N GLY A 371 21.26 18.49 -15.16
CA GLY A 371 21.61 17.31 -15.94
C GLY A 371 21.35 15.98 -15.22
N TYR A 372 20.46 15.98 -14.21
CA TYR A 372 20.01 14.75 -13.58
C TYR A 372 18.97 14.04 -14.44
N ASP A 373 19.19 12.75 -14.65
CA ASP A 373 18.27 11.90 -15.39
C ASP A 373 16.95 11.72 -14.63
N GLU A 374 15.85 11.53 -15.36
CA GLU A 374 14.56 11.13 -14.76
C GLU A 374 14.73 9.84 -13.92
N ILE A 375 15.66 8.97 -14.32
CA ILE A 375 15.92 7.66 -13.71
C ILE A 375 17.40 7.47 -13.39
N ARG A 376 17.68 7.00 -12.17
CA ARG A 376 18.99 6.42 -11.83
C ARG A 376 18.92 4.89 -11.90
N VAL A 377 19.89 4.28 -12.57
CA VAL A 377 20.03 2.82 -12.66
C VAL A 377 21.28 2.39 -11.91
N THR A 378 21.13 1.63 -10.82
CA THR A 378 22.23 1.36 -9.87
C THR A 378 22.12 0.02 -9.16
N ASN A 379 23.08 -0.31 -8.30
CA ASN A 379 22.96 -1.35 -7.26
C ASN A 379 23.20 -0.74 -5.87
N ARG A 380 23.25 -1.58 -4.84
CA ARG A 380 23.56 -1.18 -3.46
C ARG A 380 24.98 -0.61 -3.25
N ALA A 381 25.89 -0.83 -4.19
CA ALA A 381 27.26 -0.32 -4.15
C ALA A 381 27.44 0.96 -4.99
N ASP A 382 26.33 1.57 -5.45
CA ASP A 382 26.30 2.75 -6.31
C ASP A 382 27.00 2.56 -7.68
N TRP A 383 27.01 1.33 -8.19
CA TRP A 383 27.58 0.98 -9.49
C TRP A 383 26.54 1.06 -10.60
N ASP A 384 26.98 1.46 -11.79
CA ASP A 384 26.13 1.57 -12.98
C ASP A 384 25.61 0.20 -13.44
N CYS A 385 24.29 0.05 -13.44
CA CYS A 385 23.60 -1.19 -13.80
C CYS A 385 22.94 -1.15 -15.18
N ARG A 386 23.27 -0.20 -16.05
CA ARG A 386 22.63 -0.03 -17.38
C ARG A 386 22.80 -1.23 -18.32
N TYR A 387 23.70 -2.18 -18.02
CA TYR A 387 23.69 -3.48 -18.72
C TYR A 387 22.43 -4.30 -18.40
N TYR A 388 22.07 -4.36 -17.11
CA TYR A 388 20.99 -5.21 -16.59
C TYR A 388 19.62 -4.56 -16.66
N LEU A 389 19.58 -3.22 -16.65
CA LEU A 389 18.37 -2.43 -16.73
C LEU A 389 18.54 -1.43 -17.88
N GLN A 390 17.92 -1.72 -19.02
CA GLN A 390 18.05 -0.96 -20.25
C GLN A 390 16.75 -0.22 -20.60
N GLU A 391 16.88 1.04 -21.01
CA GLU A 391 15.76 1.79 -21.55
C GLU A 391 15.24 1.11 -22.83
N GLY A 392 13.92 1.03 -22.98
CA GLY A 392 13.26 0.36 -24.11
C GLY A 392 13.18 -1.16 -23.98
N ARG A 393 13.82 -1.77 -22.97
CA ARG A 393 13.72 -3.20 -22.67
C ARG A 393 13.15 -3.49 -21.29
N ASP A 394 13.76 -2.94 -20.24
CA ASP A 394 13.41 -3.21 -18.84
C ASP A 394 12.67 -2.03 -18.20
N TYR A 395 12.91 -0.83 -18.71
CA TYR A 395 12.16 0.36 -18.34
C TYR A 395 11.89 1.25 -19.55
N HIS A 396 10.85 2.08 -19.45
CA HIS A 396 10.35 2.91 -20.53
C HIS A 396 10.00 4.30 -20.01
N LEU A 397 10.50 5.34 -20.67
CA LEU A 397 10.22 6.75 -20.35
C LEU A 397 9.02 7.27 -21.15
N SER A 398 7.91 6.52 -21.11
CA SER A 398 6.67 6.85 -21.82
C SER A 398 5.46 6.25 -21.11
N PRO A 399 4.23 6.71 -21.41
CA PRO A 399 3.03 6.10 -20.85
C PRO A 399 2.91 4.62 -21.23
N LYS A 400 2.57 3.77 -20.25
CA LYS A 400 2.33 2.35 -20.49
C LYS A 400 1.13 2.13 -21.43
N PRO A 401 1.31 1.50 -22.60
CA PRO A 401 0.21 1.24 -23.52
C PRO A 401 -0.91 0.41 -22.86
N GLY A 402 -2.14 0.90 -22.96
CA GLY A 402 -3.33 0.21 -22.43
C GLY A 402 -3.46 0.21 -20.91
N TYR A 403 -2.55 0.85 -20.17
CA TYR A 403 -2.69 0.99 -18.73
C TYR A 403 -3.85 1.93 -18.38
N VAL A 404 -4.69 1.47 -17.45
CA VAL A 404 -5.77 2.25 -16.86
C VAL A 404 -5.61 2.14 -15.34
N PRO A 405 -5.41 3.25 -14.61
CA PRO A 405 -5.32 3.20 -13.16
C PRO A 405 -6.65 2.74 -12.55
N TYR A 406 -6.57 2.01 -11.44
CA TYR A 406 -7.76 1.60 -10.69
C TYR A 406 -8.55 2.85 -10.21
N PRO A 407 -9.88 2.83 -10.11
CA PRO A 407 -10.67 4.00 -9.74
C PRO A 407 -10.17 4.70 -8.46
N TYR A 408 -10.13 6.03 -8.51
CA TYR A 408 -9.82 6.92 -7.38
C TYR A 408 -11.00 7.88 -7.11
N PRO A 409 -11.40 8.11 -5.84
CA PRO A 409 -10.92 7.42 -4.64
C PRO A 409 -11.23 5.91 -4.70
N HIS A 410 -10.48 5.11 -3.92
CA HIS A 410 -10.70 3.66 -3.90
C HIS A 410 -12.18 3.36 -3.57
N PRO A 411 -12.89 2.50 -4.32
CA PRO A 411 -14.34 2.32 -4.14
C PRO A 411 -14.74 1.86 -2.72
N LEU A 412 -13.88 1.14 -2.00
CA LEU A 412 -14.10 0.80 -0.57
C LEU A 412 -14.29 2.03 0.33
N ARG A 413 -13.80 3.22 -0.05
CA ARG A 413 -13.97 4.46 0.73
C ARG A 413 -15.40 5.03 0.66
N GLY A 414 -16.14 4.71 -0.39
CA GLY A 414 -17.34 5.45 -0.79
C GLY A 414 -18.58 5.21 0.06
N ASP A 415 -18.56 4.26 0.99
CA ASP A 415 -19.73 3.98 1.80
C ASP A 415 -19.37 3.52 3.23
N PRO A 416 -19.73 4.31 4.26
CA PRO A 416 -19.55 3.91 5.65
C PRO A 416 -20.33 2.65 6.01
N ASP A 417 -21.39 2.30 5.25
CA ASP A 417 -22.22 1.11 5.41
C ASP A 417 -21.73 -0.10 4.59
N LEU A 418 -20.88 0.06 3.57
CA LEU A 418 -20.32 -1.04 2.73
C LEU A 418 -18.97 -1.59 3.23
N ILE A 419 -18.69 -1.64 4.54
CA ILE A 419 -17.61 -2.56 4.97
C ILE A 419 -17.93 -3.99 4.48
N PHE A 420 -19.22 -4.32 4.27
CA PHE A 420 -19.72 -5.69 4.24
C PHE A 420 -20.55 -6.08 3.01
N ASP A 421 -20.53 -5.29 1.93
CA ASP A 421 -21.26 -5.70 0.73
C ASP A 421 -20.40 -6.67 -0.08
N ASP A 422 -20.81 -7.95 -0.08
CA ASP A 422 -20.27 -9.02 -0.94
C ASP A 422 -20.29 -8.61 -2.43
N ALA A 423 -21.01 -7.54 -2.79
CA ALA A 423 -21.07 -6.94 -4.11
C ALA A 423 -19.81 -6.16 -4.56
N PHE A 424 -18.75 -6.01 -3.75
CA PHE A 424 -17.52 -5.38 -4.28
C PHE A 424 -16.98 -6.13 -5.53
N GLU A 425 -17.04 -7.46 -5.53
CA GLU A 425 -16.70 -8.27 -6.71
C GLU A 425 -17.69 -8.07 -7.87
N SER A 426 -19.00 -7.92 -7.59
CA SER A 426 -20.02 -7.78 -8.63
C SER A 426 -20.06 -6.37 -9.24
N ALA A 427 -19.75 -5.33 -8.47
CA ALA A 427 -19.66 -3.95 -8.92
C ALA A 427 -18.42 -3.69 -9.80
N VAL A 428 -17.32 -4.44 -9.56
CA VAL A 428 -16.12 -4.42 -10.41
C VAL A 428 -16.31 -5.29 -11.65
N GLY A 429 -16.98 -6.45 -11.53
CA GLY A 429 -17.29 -7.35 -12.65
C GLY A 429 -18.34 -6.81 -13.64
N ALA A 430 -19.31 -6.01 -13.18
CA ALA A 430 -20.39 -5.50 -14.04
C ALA A 430 -19.98 -4.35 -14.98
N ARG A 431 -18.76 -3.80 -14.86
CA ARG A 431 -18.26 -2.73 -15.75
C ARG A 431 -17.43 -3.24 -16.94
N PHE A 432 -17.26 -4.55 -17.10
CA PHE A 432 -16.47 -5.16 -18.18
C PHE A 432 -17.26 -6.12 -19.07
N ASP A 433 -18.56 -5.90 -19.25
CA ASP A 433 -19.35 -6.61 -20.27
C ASP A 433 -19.57 -5.69 -21.48
N PHE A 434 -18.53 -5.52 -22.30
CA PHE A 434 -18.67 -4.99 -23.66
C PHE A 434 -18.57 -6.15 -24.65
N ARG A 435 -19.69 -6.40 -25.33
CA ARG A 435 -19.74 -7.12 -26.61
C ARG A 435 -18.93 -6.42 -27.68
#